data_AF-A0ABD3NA00-F1
#
_entry.id   AF-A0ABD3NA00-F1
#
_cell.length_a   1.000
_cell.length_b   1.000
_cell.length_c   1.000
_cell.angle_alpha   90.00
_cell.angle_beta   90.00
_cell.angle_gamma   90.00
#
_symmetry.space_group_name_H-M   'P 1'
#
loop_
_entity.id
_entity.type
_entity.pdbx_description
1 polymer ?
#
loop_
_entity_poly.entity_id
_entity_poly.type
_entity_poly.pdbx_seq_one_letter_code
_entity_poly.pdbx_strand_id
1 'polypeptide(L)' 'MKYISIASLLVLATSASAFIPSVVPLRTSVSLDAKHANDKAAKKANANRPRKSRPSDINRKPTNYPTFVKPPEYTISDN' A
#
# COMPACT_ATOMS: atom_id res chain seq x y z
N MET A 1 35.48 51.22 27.10
CA MET A 1 34.69 49.96 27.16
C MET A 1 33.26 50.06 26.63
N LYS A 2 32.65 51.25 26.54
CA LYS A 2 31.26 51.43 26.03
C LYS A 2 31.08 50.97 24.57
N TYR A 3 32.03 51.25 23.69
CA TYR A 3 31.95 50.87 22.27
C TYR A 3 32.07 49.36 22.01
N ILE A 4 32.81 48.64 22.87
CA ILE A 4 32.94 47.17 22.77
C ILE A 4 31.61 46.50 23.13
N SER A 5 30.90 47.02 24.13
CA SER A 5 29.58 46.53 24.51
C SER A 5 28.54 46.76 23.40
N ILE A 6 28.56 47.93 22.75
CA ILE A 6 27.66 48.24 21.63
C ILE A 6 27.94 47.33 20.42
N ALA A 7 29.21 47.11 20.09
CA ALA A 7 29.59 46.22 18.99
C ALA A 7 29.16 44.77 19.24
N SER A 8 29.30 44.28 20.47
CA SER A 8 28.85 42.94 20.86
C SER A 8 27.32 42.77 20.72
N LEU A 9 26.57 43.79 21.14
CA LEU A 9 25.10 43.78 21.05
C LEU A 9 24.61 43.79 19.59
N LEU A 10 25.30 44.54 18.73
CA LEU A 10 24.98 44.60 17.30
C LEU A 10 25.21 43.24 16.61
N VAL A 11 26.34 42.58 16.90
CA VAL A 11 26.67 41.25 16.36
C VAL A 11 25.65 40.20 16.81
N LEU A 12 25.26 40.22 18.09
CA LEU A 12 24.27 39.28 18.63
C LEU A 12 22.86 39.49 18.03
N ALA A 13 22.47 40.74 17.79
CA ALA A 13 21.18 41.05 17.17
C ALA A 13 21.10 40.57 15.71
N THR A 14 22.19 40.72 14.94
CA THR A 14 22.25 40.18 13.56
C THR A 14 22.23 38.66 13.52
N SER A 15 22.90 37.96 14.44
CA SER A 15 22.91 36.49 14.44
C SER A 15 21.57 35.88 14.90
N ALA A 16 20.84 36.55 15.80
CA ALA A 16 19.49 36.13 16.21
C ALA A 16 18.47 36.20 15.06
N SER A 17 18.66 37.10 14.09
CA SER A 17 17.75 37.25 12.95
C SER A 17 17.73 36.04 12.00
N ALA A 18 18.79 35.22 11.98
CA ALA A 18 18.86 33.99 11.19
C ALA A 18 17.99 32.85 11.75
N PHE A 19 17.53 32.98 12.99
CA PHE A 19 16.64 32.02 13.66
C PHE A 19 15.18 32.47 13.69
N ILE A 20 14.86 33.62 13.10
CA ILE A 20 13.46 33.97 12.86
C ILE A 20 12.98 32.99 11.79
N PRO A 21 12.03 32.09 12.08
CA PRO A 21 11.46 31.25 11.05
C PRO A 21 10.89 32.20 10.00
N SER A 22 11.54 32.25 8.84
CA SER A 22 11.01 32.90 7.64
C SER A 22 9.57 32.43 7.54
N VAL A 23 8.64 33.37 7.51
CA VAL A 23 7.22 33.13 7.29
C VAL A 23 7.05 32.53 5.89
N VAL A 24 7.42 31.25 5.77
CA VAL A 24 6.91 30.36 4.75
C VAL A 24 5.40 30.51 4.87
N PRO A 25 4.67 30.85 3.79
CA PRO A 25 3.23 30.91 3.88
C PRO A 25 2.78 29.58 4.48
N LEU A 26 2.12 29.64 5.64
CA LEU A 26 1.40 28.50 6.18
C LEU A 26 0.50 28.08 5.03
N ARG A 27 0.88 27.01 4.31
CA ARG A 27 -0.10 26.27 3.55
C ARG A 27 -1.10 25.92 4.62
N THR A 28 -2.30 26.50 4.54
CA THR A 28 -3.41 26.07 5.37
C THR A 28 -3.44 24.57 5.19
N SER A 29 -2.94 23.83 6.16
CA SER A 29 -3.02 22.39 6.18
C SER A 29 -4.48 22.12 6.44
N VAL A 30 -5.29 22.23 5.38
CA VAL A 30 -6.60 21.63 5.35
C VAL A 30 -6.25 20.15 5.49
N SER A 31 -6.24 19.66 6.73
CA SER A 31 -6.35 18.24 6.96
C SER A 31 -7.65 17.89 6.25
N LEU A 32 -7.54 17.31 5.07
CA LEU A 32 -8.64 16.59 4.47
C LEU A 32 -8.77 15.33 5.34
N ASP A 33 -9.26 15.53 6.56
CA ASP A 33 -9.47 14.45 7.50
C ASP A 33 -10.41 13.48 6.82
N ALA A 34 -9.85 12.33 6.43
CA ALA A 34 -10.61 11.27 5.84
C ALA A 34 -11.64 10.85 6.90
N LYS A 35 -12.92 11.15 6.65
CA LYS A 35 -14.02 10.82 7.58
C LYS A 35 -14.20 9.31 7.79
N HIS A 36 -13.48 8.48 7.02
CA HIS A 36 -13.62 7.03 7.02
C HIS A 36 -12.52 6.35 7.83
N ALA A 37 -12.92 5.44 8.71
CA ALA A 37 -11.99 4.58 9.43
C ALA A 37 -11.32 3.58 8.46
N ASN A 38 -10.00 3.44 8.56
CA ASN A 38 -9.24 2.49 7.76
C ASN A 38 -9.51 1.04 8.17
N ASP A 39 -9.53 0.15 7.18
CA ASP A 39 -9.58 -1.29 7.42
C ASP A 39 -8.20 -1.79 7.88
N LYS A 40 -8.15 -2.39 9.07
CA LYS A 40 -6.94 -2.94 9.67
C LYS A 40 -7.14 -4.40 10.12
N ALA A 41 -6.04 -5.11 10.33
CA ALA A 41 -6.01 -6.49 10.82
C ALA A 41 -6.96 -7.42 10.04
N ALA A 42 -7.82 -8.16 10.74
CA ALA A 42 -8.76 -9.10 10.16
C ALA A 42 -9.72 -8.44 9.15
N LYS A 43 -10.11 -7.17 9.34
CA LYS A 43 -11.02 -6.47 8.42
C LYS A 43 -10.38 -6.30 7.05
N LYS A 44 -9.10 -5.87 7.01
CA LYS A 44 -8.32 -5.75 5.77
C LYS A 44 -8.09 -7.10 5.11
N ALA A 45 -7.72 -8.12 5.88
CA ALA A 45 -7.53 -9.47 5.35
C ALA A 45 -8.82 -10.02 4.72
N ASN A 46 -9.97 -9.78 5.35
CA ASN A 46 -11.25 -10.22 4.84
C ASN A 46 -11.66 -9.49 3.55
N ALA A 47 -11.41 -8.18 3.47
CA ALA A 47 -11.67 -7.37 2.28
C ALA A 47 -10.82 -7.81 1.08
N ASN A 48 -9.53 -8.08 1.30
CA ASN A 48 -8.58 -8.33 0.22
C ASN A 48 -8.40 -9.82 -0.14
N ARG A 49 -9.12 -10.74 0.52
CA ARG A 49 -8.96 -12.17 0.23
C ARG A 49 -9.35 -12.49 -1.22
N PRO A 50 -8.64 -13.38 -1.93
CA PRO A 50 -9.00 -13.77 -3.29
C PRO A 50 -10.37 -14.45 -3.30
N ARG A 51 -11.25 -14.05 -4.23
CA ARG A 51 -12.58 -14.66 -4.42
C ARG A 51 -12.90 -14.73 -5.89
N LYS A 52 -13.63 -15.77 -6.30
CA LYS A 52 -14.28 -15.80 -7.61
C LYS A 52 -15.50 -14.89 -7.55
N SER A 53 -15.52 -13.82 -8.34
CA SER A 53 -16.65 -12.88 -8.41
C SER A 53 -17.62 -13.21 -9.53
N ARG A 54 -17.12 -13.81 -10.62
CA ARG A 54 -17.89 -14.02 -11.85
C ARG A 54 -18.68 -15.33 -11.80
N PRO A 55 -20.01 -15.33 -11.99
CA PRO A 55 -20.84 -16.54 -11.92
C PRO A 55 -20.39 -17.65 -12.88
N SER A 56 -19.90 -17.30 -14.08
CA SER A 56 -19.41 -18.31 -15.03
C SER A 56 -18.14 -19.03 -14.55
N ASP A 57 -17.33 -18.41 -13.70
CA ASP A 57 -16.12 -19.03 -13.11
C ASP A 57 -16.46 -19.82 -11.84
N ILE A 58 -17.49 -19.39 -11.11
CA ILE A 58 -18.04 -20.14 -9.97
C ILE A 58 -18.70 -21.44 -10.46
N ASN A 59 -19.48 -21.37 -11.54
CA ASN A 59 -20.29 -22.48 -12.05
C ASN A 59 -19.56 -23.37 -13.06
N ARG A 60 -18.22 -23.30 -13.18
CA ARG A 60 -17.47 -24.20 -14.05
C ARG A 60 -17.60 -25.62 -13.54
N LYS A 61 -18.02 -26.54 -14.41
CA LYS A 61 -18.07 -27.98 -14.15
C LYS A 61 -16.97 -28.67 -14.95
N PRO A 62 -16.44 -29.82 -14.48
CA PRO A 62 -15.54 -30.65 -15.28
C PRO A 62 -16.18 -31.03 -16.62
N THR A 63 -15.37 -31.08 -17.66
CA THR A 63 -15.82 -31.53 -19.00
C THR A 63 -16.12 -33.02 -18.95
N ASN A 64 -17.26 -33.43 -19.52
CA ASN A 64 -17.59 -34.84 -19.70
C ASN A 64 -16.98 -35.34 -21.02
N TYR A 65 -15.94 -36.15 -20.94
CA TYR A 65 -15.30 -36.79 -22.10
C TYR A 65 -15.89 -38.20 -22.31
N PRO A 66 -16.02 -38.67 -23.56
CA PRO A 66 -16.43 -40.05 -23.82
C PRO A 66 -15.42 -41.02 -23.23
N THR A 67 -15.91 -42.11 -22.65
CA THR A 67 -15.06 -43.20 -22.14
C THR A 67 -14.41 -43.94 -23.29
N PHE A 68 -13.07 -44.00 -23.29
CA PHE A 68 -12.30 -44.81 -24.23
C PHE A 68 -12.12 -46.22 -23.68
N VAL A 69 -12.51 -47.24 -24.45
CA VAL A 69 -12.18 -48.63 -24.13
C VAL A 69 -10.74 -48.88 -24.58
N LYS A 70 -9.82 -48.97 -23.61
CA LYS A 70 -8.43 -49.28 -23.92
C LYS A 70 -8.32 -50.75 -24.38
N PRO A 71 -7.67 -51.05 -25.51
CA PRO A 71 -7.35 -52.43 -25.87
C PRO A 71 -6.38 -53.04 -24.83
N PRO A 72 -6.33 -54.38 -24.72
CA PRO A 72 -5.35 -55.04 -23.87
C PRO A 72 -3.93 -54.67 -24.31
N GLU A 73 -3.04 -54.47 -23.33
CA GLU A 73 -1.67 -54.01 -23.60
C GLU A 73 -0.80 -55.10 -24.25
N TYR A 74 -1.16 -56.38 -24.06
CA TYR A 74 -0.54 -57.51 -24.72
C TYR A 74 -1.54 -58.66 -24.85
N THR A 75 -1.33 -59.50 -25.85
CA THR A 75 -2.03 -60.78 -26.02
C THR A 75 -1.01 -61.89 -25.84
N ILE A 76 -1.30 -62.85 -24.96
CA ILE A 76 -0.49 -64.07 -24.82
C ILE A 76 -1.01 -65.08 -25.85
N SER A 77 -0.12 -65.58 -26.70
CA SER A 77 -0.42 -66.66 -27.66
C SER A 77 0.12 -67.98 -27.11
N ASP A 78 -0.74 -68.97 -26.93
CA ASP A 78 -0.34 -70.35 -26.64
C ASP A 78 0.04 -71.02 -27.97
N ASN A 79 1.33 -71.35 -28.13
CA ASN A 79 1.85 -72.18 -29.22
C ASN A 79 1.87 -73.65 -28.79
#